data_AF-A0A965RPM7-F1
#
_entry.id   AF-A0A965RPM7-F1
#
_cell.length_a   1.000
_cell.length_b   1.000
_cell.length_c   1.000
_cell.angle_alpha   90.00
_cell.angle_beta   90.00
_cell.angle_gamma   90.00
#
_symmetry.space_group_name_H-M   'P 1'
#
loop_
_entity.id
_entity.type
_entity.pdbx_description
1 polymer ?
#
loop_
_entity_poly.entity_id
_entity_poly.type
_entity_poly.pdbx_seq_one_letter_code
_entity_poly.pdbx_strand_id
1 'polypeptide(L)'
;MKPVIDELLANAKSMYDKIIRLRYNDIRVDQIVAVGNEWSDRLANEGAKGKITMSINIPYLGWRTGSSTEIGDNVAIYDYTEYDSWYGKILNKYPYSHNTVLPMADIYIYQYKPKPKVGKANVSDTHCFYDCLKYLYADKLVMGLTAIEFKKYFRIKLNDGVHIKHIPKIEKQLNMRIDIIGDHLYTSTSKAEKGIKLLLKDGHYSVVPNKMPHPKEWSKKERTPISFMRSQKIGDECMICYDGEKTFEMTTKKFWNEYRKKGLSKYIFLKQKVENKNMEDLQVAHFQFTKHAYALKEATDGRINMFKTGLPKSTADNLLYKLTKNLNIDFEPVQQDEAEFIEGCYNGGVIKRFANSGDVFEKLHKYDYCSKYPSIMTSPATFPVKRGEFKIVSDELKNKKYLPKGIYRCKVIGSSKLFVFNSKNYYTNHELNEAMNRFNLKLEFIEDGKPNMLEYTADKCVSMRSIFGEYIKLVFPLKQQGLEYAKAILTVPWGSVCQKNRIKKIFKMGKKKNLNLPEDEYLEIIKTVSENYISVETEKKDKLYIGIYPRLLPFLTAFCRIDIYELLQNKIDHVKLILTDGFLVDHDTYFDKIQKQNAKLGQLVYEGYYKNFEFKQVNSSYKDIEFVKY
;
A
#
# COMPACT_ATOMS: atom_id res chain seq x y z
N MET A 1 -3.10 -25.20 29.55
CA MET A 1 -2.79 -24.88 28.14
C MET A 1 -2.98 -26.09 27.22
N LYS A 2 -2.36 -27.25 27.48
CA LYS A 2 -2.51 -28.50 26.70
C LYS A 2 -3.96 -28.86 26.26
N PRO A 3 -4.98 -28.79 27.14
CA PRO A 3 -6.36 -29.20 26.79
C PRO A 3 -7.04 -28.33 25.72
N VAL A 4 -6.78 -27.01 25.75
CA VAL A 4 -7.34 -26.05 24.77
C VAL A 4 -6.63 -26.21 23.41
N ILE A 5 -5.35 -26.57 23.44
CA ILE A 5 -4.56 -26.81 22.22
C ILE A 5 -5.07 -28.08 21.53
N ASP A 6 -5.29 -29.15 22.29
CA ASP A 6 -5.74 -30.42 21.75
C ASP A 6 -7.20 -30.34 21.25
N GLU A 7 -8.06 -29.53 21.89
CA GLU A 7 -9.42 -29.23 21.41
C GLU A 7 -9.43 -28.40 20.11
N LEU A 8 -8.49 -27.46 19.96
CA LEU A 8 -8.35 -26.64 18.75
C LEU A 8 -7.82 -27.45 17.56
N LEU A 9 -6.86 -28.35 17.80
CA LEU A 9 -6.31 -29.25 16.78
C LEU A 9 -7.34 -30.31 16.35
N ALA A 10 -8.09 -30.89 17.30
CA ALA A 10 -9.18 -31.84 17.01
C ALA A 10 -10.27 -31.26 16.09
N ASN A 11 -10.41 -29.93 16.06
CA ASN A 11 -11.43 -29.21 15.32
C ASN A 11 -10.87 -28.35 14.17
N ALA A 12 -9.61 -28.52 13.76
CA ALA A 12 -8.91 -27.65 12.81
C ALA A 12 -9.69 -27.38 11.50
N LYS A 13 -10.36 -28.40 10.95
CA LYS A 13 -11.20 -28.25 9.74
C LYS A 13 -12.46 -27.40 9.95
N SER A 14 -13.01 -27.37 11.17
CA SER A 14 -14.18 -26.54 11.52
C SER A 14 -13.80 -25.06 11.76
N MET A 15 -12.51 -24.75 11.75
CA MET A 15 -11.94 -23.43 12.06
C MET A 15 -11.47 -22.64 10.84
N TYR A 16 -11.59 -23.22 9.65
CA TYR A 16 -11.28 -22.48 8.42
C TYR A 16 -12.12 -21.20 8.31
N ASP A 17 -11.47 -20.15 7.81
CA ASP A 17 -12.04 -18.80 7.65
C ASP A 17 -12.47 -18.11 8.96
N LYS A 18 -12.15 -18.69 10.12
CA LYS A 18 -12.38 -18.08 11.43
C LYS A 18 -11.07 -17.51 11.98
N ILE A 19 -11.18 -16.31 12.55
CA ILE A 19 -10.11 -15.75 13.36
C ILE A 19 -10.22 -16.33 14.77
N ILE A 20 -9.25 -17.13 15.16
CA ILE A 20 -9.08 -17.60 16.54
C ILE A 20 -8.24 -16.57 17.27
N ARG A 21 -8.64 -16.24 18.49
CA ARG A 21 -7.86 -15.39 19.39
C ARG A 21 -7.57 -16.13 20.68
N LEU A 22 -6.30 -16.21 21.01
CA LEU A 22 -5.81 -16.72 22.28
C LEU A 22 -5.29 -15.54 23.08
N ARG A 23 -5.92 -15.26 24.22
CA ARG A 23 -5.53 -14.16 25.09
C ARG A 23 -4.80 -14.70 26.31
N TYR A 24 -3.69 -14.08 26.61
CA TYR A 24 -2.82 -14.36 27.74
C TYR A 24 -2.73 -13.10 28.59
N ASN A 25 -2.78 -13.28 29.90
CA ASN A 25 -2.57 -12.21 30.87
C ASN A 25 -1.28 -12.51 31.63
N ASP A 26 -0.58 -11.45 32.06
CA ASP A 26 0.62 -11.54 32.91
C ASP A 26 1.67 -12.53 32.39
N ILE A 27 2.02 -12.43 31.10
CA ILE A 27 2.93 -13.36 30.40
C ILE A 27 4.24 -12.68 29.99
N ARG A 28 5.38 -13.36 30.13
CA ARG A 28 6.66 -12.82 29.63
C ARG A 28 6.72 -12.86 28.11
N VAL A 29 7.51 -11.95 27.55
CA VAL A 29 7.67 -11.80 26.09
C VAL A 29 8.23 -13.05 25.43
N ASP A 30 9.34 -13.59 25.95
CA ASP A 30 9.94 -14.82 25.47
C ASP A 30 8.97 -16.00 25.55
N GLN A 31 8.17 -16.06 26.62
CA GLN A 31 7.15 -17.08 26.81
C GLN A 31 6.06 -16.98 25.75
N ILE A 32 5.51 -15.79 25.49
CA ILE A 32 4.47 -15.65 24.46
C ILE A 32 5.02 -15.90 23.05
N VAL A 33 6.27 -15.53 22.76
CA VAL A 33 6.95 -15.86 21.49
C VAL A 33 7.10 -17.38 21.35
N ALA A 34 7.57 -18.06 22.39
CA ALA A 34 7.71 -19.51 22.40
C ALA A 34 6.36 -20.20 22.19
N VAL A 35 5.31 -19.74 22.88
CA VAL A 35 3.94 -20.24 22.68
C VAL A 35 3.48 -19.99 21.23
N GLY A 36 3.73 -18.82 20.67
CA GLY A 36 3.37 -18.51 19.28
C GLY A 36 4.08 -19.41 18.27
N ASN A 37 5.39 -19.67 18.45
CA ASN A 37 6.14 -20.60 17.61
C ASN A 37 5.64 -22.04 17.75
N GLU A 38 5.37 -22.51 18.98
CA GLU A 38 4.78 -23.83 19.22
C GLU A 38 3.44 -23.99 18.48
N TRP A 39 2.60 -22.95 18.50
CA TRP A 39 1.35 -22.94 17.73
C TRP A 39 1.59 -23.02 16.22
N SER A 40 2.54 -22.24 15.71
CA SER A 40 2.90 -22.22 14.29
C SER A 40 3.35 -23.60 13.82
N ASP A 41 4.26 -24.23 14.56
CA ASP A 41 4.85 -25.53 14.24
C ASP A 41 3.83 -26.66 14.33
N ARG A 42 3.02 -26.71 15.39
CA ARG A 42 2.00 -27.76 15.57
C ARG A 42 0.92 -27.69 14.49
N LEU A 43 0.47 -26.49 14.13
CA LEU A 43 -0.51 -26.33 13.05
C LEU A 43 0.09 -26.71 11.69
N ALA A 44 1.34 -26.36 11.43
CA ALA A 44 2.04 -26.75 10.20
C ALA A 44 2.20 -28.28 10.09
N ASN A 45 2.54 -28.95 11.19
CA ASN A 45 2.66 -30.41 11.26
C ASN A 45 1.34 -31.14 10.98
N GLU A 46 0.21 -30.54 11.36
CA GLU A 46 -1.15 -31.03 11.01
C GLU A 46 -1.58 -30.63 9.58
N GLY A 47 -0.70 -29.99 8.80
CA GLY A 47 -0.95 -29.58 7.42
C GLY A 47 -1.84 -28.35 7.27
N ALA A 48 -2.06 -27.58 8.34
CA ALA A 48 -2.78 -26.32 8.26
C ALA A 48 -1.99 -25.29 7.45
N LYS A 49 -2.70 -24.49 6.66
CA LYS A 49 -2.15 -23.30 5.99
C LYS A 49 -2.89 -22.08 6.48
N GLY A 50 -2.18 -20.99 6.73
CA GLY A 50 -2.79 -19.83 7.36
C GLY A 50 -1.78 -18.81 7.79
N LYS A 51 -2.25 -17.79 8.51
CA LYS A 51 -1.41 -16.79 9.16
C LYS A 51 -1.55 -16.84 10.66
N ILE A 52 -0.44 -16.54 11.31
CA ILE A 52 -0.37 -16.29 12.75
C ILE A 52 0.10 -14.85 12.98
N THR A 53 -0.47 -14.18 13.96
CA THR A 53 -0.15 -12.76 14.25
C THR A 53 -0.21 -12.52 15.75
N MET A 54 0.79 -11.85 16.29
CA MET A 54 0.86 -11.56 17.70
C MET A 54 0.63 -10.07 17.98
N SER A 55 -0.24 -9.78 18.93
CA SER A 55 -0.44 -8.44 19.48
C SER A 55 -0.13 -8.43 20.97
N ILE A 56 0.70 -7.51 21.43
CA ILE A 56 1.13 -7.39 22.82
C ILE A 56 0.66 -6.05 23.39
N ASN A 57 0.18 -6.03 24.63
CA ASN A 57 -0.14 -4.80 25.34
C ASN A 57 1.08 -4.40 26.17
N ILE A 58 1.87 -3.47 25.66
CA ILE A 58 3.05 -3.00 26.36
C ILE A 58 2.60 -1.92 27.36
N PRO A 59 2.99 -2.00 28.64
CA PRO A 59 2.71 -0.94 29.62
C PRO A 59 3.10 0.44 29.06
N TYR A 60 2.25 1.45 29.27
CA TYR A 60 2.42 2.85 28.81
C TYR A 60 2.35 3.10 27.30
N LEU A 61 2.55 2.09 26.45
CA LEU A 61 2.37 2.21 24.99
C LEU A 61 1.01 1.71 24.52
N GLY A 62 0.41 0.77 25.24
CA GLY A 62 -0.79 0.07 24.82
C GLY A 62 -0.50 -1.02 23.78
N TRP A 63 -1.52 -1.39 23.01
CA TRP A 63 -1.49 -2.52 22.08
C TRP A 63 -0.60 -2.31 20.85
N ARG A 64 0.38 -3.19 20.64
CA ARG A 64 1.24 -3.25 19.45
C ARG A 64 1.17 -4.61 18.80
N THR A 65 1.42 -4.67 17.50
CA THR A 65 1.19 -5.87 16.69
C THR A 65 2.39 -6.09 15.80
N GLY A 66 2.95 -7.31 15.84
CA GLY A 66 3.99 -7.74 14.90
C GLY A 66 3.44 -7.95 13.49
N SER A 67 4.33 -8.19 12.53
CA SER A 67 3.90 -8.62 11.20
C SER A 67 3.20 -9.98 11.28
N SER A 68 2.25 -10.21 10.38
CA SER A 68 1.64 -11.53 10.23
C SER A 68 2.62 -12.46 9.52
N THR A 69 2.86 -13.64 10.06
CA THR A 69 3.72 -14.67 9.47
C THR A 69 2.87 -15.87 9.01
N GLU A 70 3.38 -16.66 8.07
CA GLU A 70 2.67 -17.87 7.64
C GLU A 70 2.79 -18.95 8.74
N ILE A 71 1.78 -19.81 8.84
CA ILE A 71 1.83 -20.99 9.71
C ILE A 71 2.98 -21.89 9.24
N GLY A 72 3.89 -22.22 10.16
CA GLY A 72 5.15 -22.93 9.90
C GLY A 72 6.39 -22.01 9.89
N ASP A 73 6.20 -20.69 9.84
CA ASP A 73 7.27 -19.72 10.06
C ASP A 73 7.30 -19.28 11.53
N ASN A 74 8.47 -18.80 11.98
CA ASN A 74 8.60 -18.16 13.29
C ASN A 74 7.65 -16.95 13.39
N VAL A 75 6.96 -16.81 14.52
CA VAL A 75 6.06 -15.68 14.76
C VAL A 75 6.85 -14.37 14.88
N ALA A 76 6.37 -13.33 14.20
CA ALA A 76 6.92 -12.00 14.38
C ALA A 76 6.25 -11.31 15.56
N ILE A 77 7.06 -10.88 16.53
CA ILE A 77 6.65 -9.95 17.57
C ILE A 77 6.76 -8.53 17.04
N TYR A 78 6.01 -7.61 17.64
CA TYR A 78 6.28 -6.19 17.41
C TYR A 78 7.71 -5.88 17.87
N ASP A 79 8.60 -5.67 16.90
CA ASP A 79 9.92 -5.16 17.16
C ASP A 79 9.91 -3.64 17.01
N TYR A 80 10.21 -2.97 18.12
CA TYR A 80 10.29 -1.52 18.19
C TYR A 80 11.49 -0.99 17.38
N THR A 81 12.54 -1.80 17.16
CA THR A 81 13.71 -1.46 16.32
C THR A 81 13.36 -1.22 14.86
N GLU A 82 12.19 -1.68 14.41
CA GLU A 82 11.71 -1.54 13.04
C GLU A 82 10.81 -0.29 12.78
N TYR A 83 10.35 0.45 13.80
CA TYR A 83 9.33 1.52 13.64
C TYR A 83 9.65 2.86 14.33
N ASP A 84 9.49 3.94 13.54
CA ASP A 84 9.90 5.32 13.85
C ASP A 84 9.40 5.91 15.18
N SER A 85 10.37 6.44 15.94
CA SER A 85 10.33 7.64 16.79
C SER A 85 9.51 7.70 18.05
N TRP A 86 8.19 7.85 17.98
CA TRP A 86 7.38 8.26 19.14
C TRP A 86 7.42 7.24 20.30
N TYR A 87 7.75 5.99 19.97
CA TYR A 87 7.92 4.88 20.92
C TYR A 87 9.20 4.96 21.75
N GLY A 88 10.25 5.58 21.22
CA GLY A 88 11.58 5.58 21.81
C GLY A 88 11.64 6.29 23.17
N LYS A 89 10.97 7.45 23.30
CA LYS A 89 10.95 8.22 24.56
C LYS A 89 10.24 7.48 25.70
N ILE A 90 9.15 6.77 25.41
CA ILE A 90 8.38 6.02 26.42
C ILE A 90 9.15 4.75 26.82
N LEU A 91 9.80 4.08 25.88
CA LEU A 91 10.56 2.85 26.12
C LEU A 91 11.92 3.09 26.81
N ASN A 92 12.50 4.29 26.72
CA ASN A 92 13.68 4.65 27.54
C ASN A 92 13.31 4.86 29.01
N LYS A 93 12.10 5.36 29.25
CA LYS A 93 11.53 5.50 30.60
C LYS A 93 11.02 4.16 31.15
N TYR A 94 10.64 3.22 30.27
CA TYR A 94 10.10 1.91 30.59
C TYR A 94 10.67 0.83 29.65
N PRO A 95 11.92 0.38 29.87
CA PRO A 95 12.55 -0.61 29.00
C PRO A 95 11.75 -1.91 28.94
N TYR A 96 11.50 -2.37 27.72
CA TYR A 96 10.84 -3.63 27.41
C TYR A 96 11.87 -4.60 26.86
N SER A 97 11.94 -5.80 27.41
CA SER A 97 12.88 -6.84 27.03
C SER A 97 12.15 -8.17 26.87
N HIS A 98 12.85 -9.19 26.37
CA HIS A 98 12.34 -10.56 26.33
C HIS A 98 11.86 -11.10 27.69
N ASN A 99 12.30 -10.49 28.80
CA ASN A 99 11.90 -10.88 30.16
C ASN A 99 10.72 -10.08 30.72
N THR A 100 10.22 -9.06 30.02
CA THR A 100 9.17 -8.18 30.54
C THR A 100 7.83 -8.90 30.61
N VAL A 101 7.16 -8.80 31.75
CA VAL A 101 5.79 -9.31 31.92
C VAL A 101 4.81 -8.35 31.27
N LEU A 102 4.05 -8.87 30.31
CA LEU A 102 2.99 -8.16 29.62
C LEU A 102 1.68 -8.32 30.38
N PRO A 103 0.94 -7.24 30.67
CA PRO A 103 -0.38 -7.34 31.27
C PRO A 103 -1.33 -8.16 30.39
N MET A 104 -1.20 -8.03 29.07
CA MET A 104 -1.98 -8.81 28.11
C MET A 104 -1.22 -9.06 26.82
N ALA A 105 -1.44 -10.22 26.21
CA ALA A 105 -1.03 -10.54 24.86
C ALA A 105 -2.12 -11.35 24.15
N ASP A 106 -2.26 -11.15 22.85
CA ASP A 106 -3.18 -11.87 21.99
C ASP A 106 -2.39 -12.55 20.86
N ILE A 107 -2.61 -13.85 20.67
CA ILE A 107 -2.21 -14.58 19.46
C ILE A 107 -3.46 -14.75 18.60
N TYR A 108 -3.38 -14.29 17.37
CA TYR A 108 -4.40 -14.48 16.34
C TYR A 108 -3.96 -15.57 15.38
N ILE A 109 -4.82 -16.55 15.16
CA ILE A 109 -4.60 -17.64 14.22
C ILE A 109 -5.73 -17.59 13.19
N TYR A 110 -5.37 -17.60 11.92
CA TYR A 110 -6.30 -17.64 10.81
C TYR A 110 -5.90 -18.76 9.85
N GLN A 111 -6.69 -19.82 9.79
CA GLN A 111 -6.47 -20.93 8.87
C GLN A 111 -7.25 -20.69 7.57
N TYR A 112 -6.55 -20.77 6.44
CA TYR A 112 -7.17 -20.76 5.12
C TYR A 112 -7.96 -22.04 4.92
N LYS A 113 -9.14 -21.96 4.29
CA LYS A 113 -9.71 -23.16 3.67
C LYS A 113 -8.70 -23.74 2.67
N PRO A 114 -8.52 -25.06 2.64
CA PRO A 114 -7.86 -25.72 1.52
C PRO A 114 -8.54 -25.25 0.25
N LYS A 115 -7.75 -24.76 -0.73
CA LYS A 115 -8.30 -24.30 -2.01
C LYS A 115 -9.22 -25.40 -2.55
N PRO A 116 -10.50 -25.10 -2.87
CA PRO A 116 -11.41 -26.12 -3.37
C PRO A 116 -10.79 -26.79 -4.60
N LYS A 117 -10.98 -28.10 -4.78
CA LYS A 117 -10.50 -28.79 -6.00
C LYS A 117 -11.07 -28.05 -7.22
N VAL A 118 -10.19 -27.61 -8.12
CA VAL A 118 -10.56 -26.83 -9.31
C VAL A 118 -11.67 -27.57 -10.09
N GLY A 119 -12.78 -26.89 -10.37
CA GLY A 119 -13.84 -27.43 -11.22
C GLY A 119 -14.93 -28.26 -10.53
N LYS A 120 -15.03 -28.27 -9.19
CA LYS A 120 -16.26 -28.75 -8.52
C LYS A 120 -17.19 -27.57 -8.25
N ALA A 121 -18.27 -27.47 -9.00
CA ALA A 121 -19.38 -26.58 -8.65
C ALA A 121 -20.19 -27.22 -7.51
N ASN A 122 -20.81 -26.38 -6.66
CA ASN A 122 -22.07 -26.79 -6.05
C ASN A 122 -23.05 -27.06 -7.20
N VAL A 123 -23.84 -28.13 -7.09
CA VAL A 123 -24.57 -28.83 -8.16
C VAL A 123 -25.44 -27.94 -9.07
N SER A 124 -25.69 -26.68 -8.70
CA SER A 124 -26.60 -25.75 -9.41
C SER A 124 -25.97 -24.88 -10.51
N ASP A 125 -24.65 -24.71 -10.62
CA ASP A 125 -24.06 -23.86 -11.68
C ASP A 125 -22.70 -24.37 -12.22
N THR A 126 -22.78 -25.33 -13.15
CA THR A 126 -21.59 -25.90 -13.79
C THR A 126 -21.23 -25.22 -15.12
N HIS A 127 -22.00 -24.21 -15.55
CA HIS A 127 -21.85 -23.55 -16.86
C HIS A 127 -21.28 -22.13 -16.78
N CYS A 128 -21.11 -21.58 -15.58
CA CYS A 128 -20.53 -20.27 -15.32
C CYS A 128 -19.33 -19.83 -16.20
N PHE A 129 -18.40 -20.73 -16.55
CA PHE A 129 -17.30 -20.40 -17.48
C PHE A 129 -17.81 -20.06 -18.88
N TYR A 130 -18.71 -20.88 -19.41
CA TYR A 130 -19.36 -20.66 -20.70
C TYR A 130 -20.20 -19.39 -20.66
N ASP A 131 -20.93 -19.13 -19.57
CA ASP A 131 -21.75 -17.94 -19.43
C ASP A 131 -20.91 -16.65 -19.41
N CYS A 132 -19.72 -16.70 -18.80
CA CYS A 132 -18.76 -15.60 -18.87
C CYS A 132 -18.30 -15.31 -20.30
N LEU A 133 -18.01 -16.35 -21.09
CA LEU A 133 -17.63 -16.21 -22.50
C LEU A 133 -18.77 -15.63 -23.34
N LYS A 134 -19.99 -16.15 -23.14
CA LYS A 134 -21.19 -15.68 -23.84
C LYS A 134 -21.52 -14.24 -23.50
N TYR A 135 -21.41 -13.85 -22.23
CA TYR A 135 -21.62 -12.47 -21.78
C TYR A 135 -20.64 -11.49 -22.42
N LEU A 136 -19.37 -11.86 -22.56
CA LEU A 136 -18.33 -10.97 -23.07
C LEU A 136 -18.35 -10.78 -24.59
N TYR A 137 -18.76 -11.79 -25.36
CA TYR A 137 -18.56 -11.78 -26.81
C TYR A 137 -19.79 -12.18 -27.66
N ALA A 138 -20.95 -12.41 -27.05
CA ALA A 138 -22.14 -12.95 -27.71
C ALA A 138 -21.89 -14.30 -28.44
N ASP A 139 -22.93 -14.90 -29.03
CA ASP A 139 -22.87 -16.29 -29.54
C ASP A 139 -21.82 -16.54 -30.64
N LYS A 140 -21.36 -15.49 -31.34
CA LYS A 140 -20.38 -15.59 -32.44
C LYS A 140 -18.97 -16.04 -32.01
N LEU A 141 -18.64 -16.04 -30.72
CA LEU A 141 -17.29 -16.35 -30.23
C LEU A 141 -17.19 -17.65 -29.41
N VAL A 142 -18.31 -18.32 -29.13
CA VAL A 142 -18.32 -19.65 -28.49
C VAL A 142 -18.51 -20.77 -29.52
N MET A 143 -18.01 -20.55 -30.75
CA MET A 143 -18.15 -21.45 -31.90
C MET A 143 -19.62 -21.77 -32.26
N GLY A 144 -20.58 -20.95 -31.83
CA GLY A 144 -22.01 -21.24 -31.99
C GLY A 144 -22.54 -22.43 -31.17
N LEU A 145 -21.73 -22.97 -30.25
CA LEU A 145 -22.08 -24.12 -29.42
C LEU A 145 -22.92 -23.68 -28.22
N THR A 146 -23.86 -24.53 -27.80
CA THR A 146 -24.49 -24.45 -26.48
C THR A 146 -23.50 -24.84 -25.38
N ALA A 147 -23.83 -24.54 -24.11
CA ALA A 147 -22.97 -24.88 -22.98
C ALA A 147 -22.68 -26.39 -22.85
N ILE A 148 -23.63 -27.24 -23.28
CA ILE A 148 -23.50 -28.70 -23.31
C ILE A 148 -22.51 -29.12 -24.41
N GLU A 149 -22.68 -28.57 -25.60
CA GLU A 149 -21.82 -28.86 -26.76
C GLU A 149 -20.39 -28.36 -26.53
N PHE A 150 -20.23 -27.20 -25.88
CA PHE A 150 -18.94 -26.68 -25.45
C PHE A 150 -18.20 -27.69 -24.54
N LYS A 151 -18.88 -28.21 -23.52
CA LYS A 151 -18.28 -29.23 -22.63
C LYS A 151 -17.93 -30.51 -23.36
N LYS A 152 -18.81 -31.01 -24.24
CA LYS A 152 -18.54 -32.18 -25.08
C LYS A 152 -17.31 -31.96 -25.95
N TYR A 153 -17.20 -30.80 -26.60
CA TYR A 153 -16.09 -30.43 -27.47
C TYR A 153 -14.74 -30.46 -26.73
N PHE A 154 -14.69 -29.93 -25.51
CA PHE A 154 -13.47 -29.93 -24.69
C PHE A 154 -13.26 -31.19 -23.85
N ARG A 155 -14.13 -32.21 -24.00
CA ARG A 155 -14.12 -33.47 -23.22
C ARG A 155 -14.23 -33.23 -21.71
N ILE A 156 -15.10 -32.31 -21.32
CA ILE A 156 -15.45 -31.99 -19.93
C ILE A 156 -16.78 -32.68 -19.63
N LYS A 157 -16.88 -33.40 -18.49
CA LYS A 157 -18.16 -34.06 -18.13
C LYS A 157 -19.23 -33.00 -17.88
N LEU A 158 -20.48 -33.34 -18.19
CA LEU A 158 -21.60 -32.39 -18.13
C LEU A 158 -21.74 -31.72 -16.75
N ASN A 159 -21.55 -32.49 -15.68
CA ASN A 159 -21.67 -32.02 -14.30
C ASN A 159 -20.38 -31.44 -13.72
N ASP A 160 -19.28 -31.43 -14.48
CA ASP A 160 -18.01 -30.86 -14.04
C ASP A 160 -17.91 -29.39 -14.46
N GLY A 161 -17.33 -28.56 -13.60
CA GLY A 161 -16.92 -27.20 -13.97
C GLY A 161 -15.68 -27.23 -14.87
N VAL A 162 -15.42 -26.12 -15.58
CA VAL A 162 -14.23 -26.01 -16.42
C VAL A 162 -12.98 -25.86 -15.55
N HIS A 163 -12.19 -26.92 -15.43
CA HIS A 163 -10.92 -26.86 -14.70
C HIS A 163 -9.88 -26.05 -15.49
N ILE A 164 -9.04 -25.26 -14.79
CA ILE A 164 -7.92 -24.49 -15.33
C ILE A 164 -7.03 -25.24 -16.34
N LYS A 165 -6.83 -26.56 -16.18
CA LYS A 165 -6.04 -27.38 -17.10
C LYS A 165 -6.60 -27.41 -18.53
N HIS A 166 -7.88 -27.09 -18.70
CA HIS A 166 -8.54 -27.02 -20.01
C HIS A 166 -8.33 -25.66 -20.69
N ILE A 167 -7.91 -24.63 -19.95
CA ILE A 167 -7.81 -23.25 -20.46
C ILE A 167 -6.81 -23.13 -21.60
N PRO A 168 -5.58 -23.71 -21.57
CA PRO A 168 -4.68 -23.65 -22.72
C PRO A 168 -5.30 -24.18 -24.02
N LYS A 169 -6.11 -25.24 -23.92
CA LYS A 169 -6.81 -25.83 -25.07
C LYS A 169 -7.95 -24.93 -25.57
N ILE A 170 -8.69 -24.30 -24.64
CA ILE A 170 -9.78 -23.37 -24.95
C ILE A 170 -9.22 -22.10 -25.62
N GLU A 171 -8.14 -21.52 -25.09
CA GLU A 171 -7.46 -20.35 -25.65
C GLU A 171 -7.02 -20.57 -27.09
N LYS A 172 -6.38 -21.71 -27.37
CA LYS A 172 -5.94 -22.08 -28.71
C LYS A 172 -7.11 -22.16 -29.68
N GLN A 173 -8.24 -22.75 -29.24
CA GLN A 173 -9.41 -22.94 -30.10
C GLN A 173 -10.15 -21.63 -30.37
N LEU A 174 -10.27 -20.78 -29.35
CA LEU A 174 -11.00 -19.52 -29.44
C LEU A 174 -10.13 -18.35 -29.93
N ASN A 175 -8.83 -18.58 -30.14
CA ASN A 175 -7.82 -17.57 -30.46
C ASN A 175 -7.93 -16.34 -29.55
N MET A 176 -7.91 -16.59 -28.24
CA MET A 176 -7.97 -15.54 -27.21
C MET A 176 -7.07 -15.87 -26.02
N ARG A 177 -6.71 -14.83 -25.28
CA ARG A 177 -6.00 -14.89 -24.00
C ARG A 177 -7.01 -14.94 -22.86
N ILE A 178 -6.90 -15.91 -21.95
CA ILE A 178 -7.81 -16.09 -20.81
C ILE A 178 -6.96 -16.11 -19.52
N ASP A 179 -7.02 -15.03 -18.77
CA ASP A 179 -6.38 -14.95 -17.46
C ASP A 179 -7.40 -15.31 -16.37
N ILE A 180 -7.01 -16.18 -15.43
CA ILE A 180 -7.83 -16.56 -14.28
C ILE A 180 -7.16 -16.11 -12.99
N ILE A 181 -7.91 -15.38 -12.20
CA ILE A 181 -7.55 -14.91 -10.86
C ILE A 181 -8.51 -15.50 -9.82
N GLY A 182 -8.16 -15.45 -8.53
CA GLY A 182 -9.01 -15.94 -7.44
C GLY A 182 -8.40 -17.13 -6.71
N ASP A 183 -9.20 -18.17 -6.43
CA ASP A 183 -8.74 -19.32 -5.64
C ASP A 183 -7.63 -20.08 -6.34
N HIS A 184 -7.69 -20.14 -7.66
CA HIS A 184 -6.64 -20.69 -8.50
C HIS A 184 -6.23 -19.69 -9.56
N LEU A 185 -4.95 -19.74 -9.91
CA LEU A 185 -4.33 -18.82 -10.83
C LEU A 185 -4.02 -19.53 -12.13
N TYR A 186 -4.36 -18.86 -13.22
CA TYR A 186 -3.90 -19.24 -14.55
C TYR A 186 -3.54 -17.99 -15.31
N THR A 187 -2.28 -17.90 -15.66
CA THR A 187 -1.77 -16.86 -16.52
C THR A 187 -1.67 -17.41 -17.93
N SER A 188 -2.33 -16.75 -18.88
CA SER A 188 -2.21 -17.14 -20.28
C SER A 188 -0.82 -16.88 -20.84
N THR A 189 -0.32 -17.80 -21.64
CA THR A 189 0.89 -17.62 -22.48
C THR A 189 0.56 -17.37 -23.95
N SER A 190 -0.74 -17.26 -24.28
CA SER A 190 -1.22 -17.02 -25.65
C SER A 190 -0.83 -15.62 -26.15
N LYS A 191 -0.40 -15.53 -27.42
CA LYS A 191 -0.10 -14.27 -28.12
C LYS A 191 -1.33 -13.63 -28.77
N ALA A 192 -2.53 -14.15 -28.53
CA ALA A 192 -3.76 -13.62 -29.12
C ALA A 192 -4.02 -12.16 -28.69
N GLU A 193 -4.48 -11.34 -29.64
CA GLU A 193 -4.78 -9.91 -29.42
C GLU A 193 -5.97 -9.71 -28.47
N LYS A 194 -6.97 -10.60 -28.54
CA LYS A 194 -8.18 -10.54 -27.70
C LYS A 194 -7.90 -11.23 -26.37
N GLY A 195 -8.13 -10.52 -25.26
CA GLY A 195 -7.92 -11.05 -23.92
C GLY A 195 -9.10 -10.82 -22.99
N ILE A 196 -9.37 -11.80 -22.12
CA ILE A 196 -10.36 -11.70 -21.05
C ILE A 196 -9.74 -12.10 -19.72
N LYS A 197 -10.28 -11.52 -18.66
CA LYS A 197 -9.92 -11.87 -17.29
C LYS A 197 -11.16 -12.36 -16.56
N LEU A 198 -11.05 -13.56 -16.00
CA LEU A 198 -12.10 -14.21 -15.23
C LEU A 198 -11.66 -14.39 -13.79
N LEU A 199 -12.60 -14.21 -12.86
CA LEU A 199 -12.43 -14.53 -11.44
C LEU A 199 -12.99 -15.93 -11.20
N LEU A 200 -12.15 -16.88 -10.78
CA LEU A 200 -12.55 -18.21 -10.30
C LEU A 200 -12.58 -18.21 -8.78
N LYS A 201 -13.78 -18.34 -8.21
CA LYS A 201 -14.00 -18.37 -6.77
C LYS A 201 -14.99 -19.49 -6.42
N ASP A 202 -14.65 -20.33 -5.45
CA ASP A 202 -15.45 -21.45 -4.97
C ASP A 202 -15.95 -22.37 -6.10
N GLY A 203 -15.12 -22.56 -7.13
CA GLY A 203 -15.44 -23.36 -8.31
C GLY A 203 -16.25 -22.65 -9.40
N HIS A 204 -16.62 -21.38 -9.23
CA HIS A 204 -17.44 -20.59 -10.15
C HIS A 204 -16.64 -19.46 -10.83
N TYR A 205 -16.85 -19.26 -12.14
CA TYR A 205 -16.24 -18.18 -12.93
C TYR A 205 -17.12 -16.93 -13.02
N SER A 206 -16.52 -15.75 -12.95
CA SER A 206 -17.20 -14.46 -13.18
C SER A 206 -16.33 -13.49 -13.98
N VAL A 207 -16.95 -12.55 -14.69
CA VAL A 207 -16.26 -11.58 -15.54
C VAL A 207 -15.65 -10.45 -14.73
N VAL A 208 -14.38 -10.13 -14.97
CA VAL A 208 -13.72 -8.95 -14.39
C VAL A 208 -13.80 -7.77 -15.36
N PRO A 209 -14.55 -6.69 -15.07
CA PRO A 209 -14.72 -5.58 -15.99
C PRO A 209 -13.44 -4.75 -16.12
N ASN A 210 -13.04 -4.44 -17.36
CA ASN A 210 -11.90 -3.62 -17.68
C ASN A 210 -12.34 -2.15 -17.87
N LYS A 211 -12.36 -1.36 -16.79
CA LYS A 211 -12.59 0.10 -16.87
C LYS A 211 -11.64 0.83 -15.91
N MET A 212 -11.05 1.93 -16.38
CA MET A 212 -10.40 2.88 -15.47
C MET A 212 -11.44 3.35 -14.44
N PRO A 213 -11.19 3.17 -13.14
CA PRO A 213 -12.15 3.61 -12.13
C PRO A 213 -12.22 5.13 -12.13
N HIS A 214 -13.39 5.69 -12.45
CA HIS A 214 -13.65 7.10 -12.20
C HIS A 214 -13.57 7.37 -10.69
N PRO A 215 -12.95 8.47 -10.23
CA PRO A 215 -12.92 8.82 -8.81
C PRO A 215 -14.35 8.90 -8.26
N LYS A 216 -14.65 8.10 -7.22
CA LYS A 216 -16.01 7.98 -6.62
C LYS A 216 -16.43 9.20 -5.78
N GLU A 217 -15.53 10.15 -5.54
CA GLU A 217 -15.70 11.23 -4.56
C GLU A 217 -15.98 12.61 -5.18
N TRP A 218 -16.14 12.67 -6.51
CA TRP A 218 -16.40 13.90 -7.23
C TRP A 218 -17.89 14.14 -7.49
N SER A 219 -18.32 15.39 -7.38
CA SER A 219 -19.66 15.87 -7.75
C SER A 219 -19.62 16.67 -9.06
N LYS A 220 -20.63 16.48 -9.92
CA LYS A 220 -20.82 17.31 -11.12
C LYS A 220 -21.08 18.79 -10.78
N LYS A 221 -21.81 19.02 -9.67
CA LYS A 221 -22.19 20.34 -9.15
C LYS A 221 -21.36 20.70 -7.91
N GLU A 222 -21.23 21.99 -7.65
CA GLU A 222 -20.65 22.43 -6.37
C GLU A 222 -21.56 22.01 -5.21
N ARG A 223 -20.94 21.70 -4.08
CA ARG A 223 -21.57 21.19 -2.87
C ARG A 223 -21.34 22.17 -1.74
N THR A 224 -22.27 22.20 -0.79
CA THR A 224 -22.21 23.08 0.37
C THR A 224 -21.29 22.48 1.44
N PRO A 225 -20.21 23.16 1.85
CA PRO A 225 -19.42 22.73 2.99
C PRO A 225 -20.23 22.78 4.28
N ILE A 226 -20.05 21.76 5.11
CA ILE A 226 -20.63 21.69 6.46
C ILE A 226 -19.51 21.24 7.40
N SER A 227 -19.17 22.05 8.38
CA SER A 227 -18.38 21.59 9.53
C SER A 227 -19.30 20.91 10.54
N PHE A 228 -18.78 19.89 11.23
CA PHE A 228 -19.58 19.12 12.17
C PHE A 228 -18.80 18.67 13.42
N MET A 229 -19.53 18.53 14.53
CA MET A 229 -19.07 17.90 15.76
C MET A 229 -20.18 17.03 16.36
N ARG A 230 -19.80 16.11 17.26
CA ARG A 230 -20.78 15.29 17.98
C ARG A 230 -21.34 16.10 19.15
N SER A 231 -22.65 16.03 19.38
CA SER A 231 -23.25 16.66 20.56
C SER A 231 -22.66 16.07 21.85
N GLN A 232 -22.45 16.93 22.85
CA GLN A 232 -21.99 16.54 24.19
C GLN A 232 -23.15 16.30 25.17
N LYS A 233 -24.40 16.53 24.75
CA LYS A 233 -25.58 16.28 25.59
C LYS A 233 -25.73 14.78 25.82
N ILE A 234 -25.83 14.37 27.08
CA ILE A 234 -26.06 12.97 27.48
C ILE A 234 -27.42 12.53 26.94
N GLY A 235 -27.45 11.53 26.05
CA GLY A 235 -28.67 10.93 25.51
C GLY A 235 -28.96 11.23 24.03
N ASP A 236 -28.38 12.29 23.46
CA ASP A 236 -28.65 12.66 22.06
C ASP A 236 -27.60 12.10 21.09
N GLU A 237 -27.99 11.12 20.29
CA GLU A 237 -27.22 10.70 19.11
C GLU A 237 -27.38 11.70 17.95
N CYS A 238 -26.96 12.95 18.13
CA CYS A 238 -26.98 13.96 17.07
C CYS A 238 -25.60 14.59 16.78
N MET A 239 -25.48 15.14 15.58
CA MET A 239 -24.33 15.90 15.10
C MET A 239 -24.73 17.37 15.03
N ILE A 240 -23.95 18.23 15.67
CA ILE A 240 -24.06 19.68 15.56
C ILE A 240 -23.30 20.09 14.29
N CYS A 241 -23.97 20.76 13.38
CA CYS A 241 -23.48 21.12 12.06
C CYS A 241 -23.53 22.63 11.85
N TYR A 242 -22.64 23.17 11.01
CA TYR A 242 -22.63 24.57 10.61
C TYR A 242 -22.38 24.67 9.10
N ASP A 243 -23.24 25.42 8.40
CA ASP A 243 -23.24 25.57 6.93
C ASP A 243 -22.63 26.88 6.42
N GLY A 244 -22.06 27.69 7.32
CA GLY A 244 -21.55 29.03 7.00
C GLY A 244 -22.47 30.16 7.40
N GLU A 245 -23.74 29.88 7.70
CA GLU A 245 -24.71 30.89 8.14
C GLU A 245 -25.24 30.53 9.52
N LYS A 246 -25.71 29.29 9.70
CA LYS A 246 -26.39 28.87 10.92
C LYS A 246 -25.95 27.51 11.40
N THR A 247 -26.13 27.31 12.69
CA THR A 247 -25.95 26.03 13.34
C THR A 247 -27.26 25.25 13.31
N PHE A 248 -27.18 23.96 13.04
CA PHE A 248 -28.33 23.07 13.07
C PHE A 248 -27.92 21.68 13.54
N GLU A 249 -28.89 20.94 14.06
CA GLU A 249 -28.68 19.56 14.50
C GLU A 249 -29.12 18.57 13.42
N MET A 250 -28.39 17.46 13.34
CA MET A 250 -28.71 16.37 12.44
C MET A 250 -28.59 15.04 13.18
N THR A 251 -29.61 14.19 13.10
CA THR A 251 -29.56 12.86 13.73
C THR A 251 -28.38 12.04 13.19
N THR A 252 -27.76 11.22 14.03
CA THR A 252 -26.60 10.38 13.66
C THR A 252 -26.91 9.51 12.44
N LYS A 253 -28.11 8.94 12.37
CA LYS A 253 -28.59 8.15 11.22
C LYS A 253 -28.59 8.98 9.93
N LYS A 254 -29.17 10.19 9.96
CA LYS A 254 -29.23 11.09 8.79
C LYS A 254 -27.83 11.56 8.38
N PHE A 255 -26.99 11.95 9.35
CA PHE A 255 -25.60 12.31 9.10
C PHE A 255 -24.85 11.20 8.38
N TRP A 256 -24.85 9.98 8.91
CA TRP A 256 -24.12 8.88 8.28
C TRP A 256 -24.69 8.48 6.92
N ASN A 257 -26.00 8.60 6.72
CA ASN A 257 -26.61 8.39 5.40
C ASN A 257 -26.10 9.42 4.37
N GLU A 258 -26.00 10.70 4.74
CA GLU A 258 -25.45 11.73 3.84
C GLU A 258 -23.93 11.62 3.69
N TYR A 259 -23.19 11.43 4.78
CA TYR A 259 -21.73 11.33 4.79
C TYR A 259 -21.24 10.19 3.88
N ARG A 260 -21.96 9.05 3.85
CA ARG A 260 -21.61 7.90 3.00
C ARG A 260 -21.93 8.09 1.53
N LYS A 261 -22.82 9.02 1.16
CA LYS A 261 -23.13 9.35 -0.25
C LYS A 261 -21.94 10.01 -0.98
N LYS A 262 -20.94 10.52 -0.25
CA LYS A 262 -19.72 11.11 -0.82
C LYS A 262 -20.06 12.18 -1.88
N GLY A 263 -19.57 12.03 -3.11
CA GLY A 263 -19.81 12.98 -4.22
C GLY A 263 -21.27 13.09 -4.66
N LEU A 264 -22.15 12.20 -4.20
CA LEU A 264 -23.60 12.27 -4.46
C LEU A 264 -24.36 13.11 -3.44
N SER A 265 -23.76 13.39 -2.27
CA SER A 265 -24.39 14.30 -1.30
C SER A 265 -24.33 15.72 -1.83
N LYS A 266 -25.32 16.54 -1.47
CA LYS A 266 -25.24 18.00 -1.65
C LYS A 266 -24.20 18.65 -0.74
N TYR A 267 -23.65 17.91 0.22
CA TYR A 267 -22.77 18.42 1.25
C TYR A 267 -21.32 17.93 1.13
N ILE A 268 -20.39 18.76 1.61
CA ILE A 268 -19.00 18.38 1.93
C ILE A 268 -18.85 18.43 3.45
N PHE A 269 -18.66 17.29 4.10
CA PHE A 269 -18.51 17.23 5.55
C PHE A 269 -17.06 17.48 5.97
N LEU A 270 -16.82 18.57 6.69
CA LEU A 270 -15.52 19.01 7.19
C LEU A 270 -15.36 18.53 8.63
N LYS A 271 -14.43 17.58 8.83
CA LYS A 271 -14.11 17.07 10.16
C LYS A 271 -13.16 18.04 10.88
N GLN A 272 -13.48 18.40 12.12
CA GLN A 272 -12.59 19.19 12.97
C GLN A 272 -11.33 18.40 13.38
N LYS A 273 -10.22 19.13 13.50
CA LYS A 273 -8.91 18.57 13.91
C LYS A 273 -8.60 18.76 15.41
N VAL A 274 -9.33 19.61 16.13
CA VAL A 274 -9.05 19.99 17.52
C VAL A 274 -9.76 19.05 18.51
N GLU A 275 -9.11 18.78 19.65
CA GLU A 275 -9.61 17.86 20.69
C GLU A 275 -10.73 18.48 21.54
N ASN A 276 -10.64 19.78 21.86
CA ASN A 276 -11.70 20.54 22.51
C ASN A 276 -12.63 21.10 21.44
N LYS A 277 -13.84 20.55 21.32
CA LYS A 277 -14.78 20.90 20.25
C LYS A 277 -15.81 21.89 20.76
N ASN A 278 -15.69 23.14 20.34
CA ASN A 278 -16.70 24.16 20.60
C ASN A 278 -17.32 24.67 19.29
N MET A 279 -18.28 25.60 19.41
CA MET A 279 -18.98 26.20 18.26
C MET A 279 -18.07 27.06 17.39
N GLU A 280 -17.11 27.77 17.99
CA GLU A 280 -16.17 28.63 17.28
C GLU A 280 -15.28 27.81 16.33
N ASP A 281 -14.82 26.63 16.77
CA ASP A 281 -14.04 25.71 15.94
C ASP A 281 -14.80 25.25 14.68
N LEU A 282 -16.14 25.16 14.73
CA LEU A 282 -16.95 24.79 13.57
C LEU A 282 -16.92 25.91 12.54
N GLN A 283 -17.07 27.15 13.00
CA GLN A 283 -17.04 28.32 12.14
C GLN A 283 -15.66 28.53 11.54
N VAL A 284 -14.59 28.38 12.34
CA VAL A 284 -13.21 28.45 11.88
C VAL A 284 -12.91 27.39 10.83
N ALA A 285 -13.27 26.13 11.06
CA ALA A 285 -13.05 25.06 10.09
C ALA A 285 -13.79 25.30 8.76
N HIS A 286 -15.04 25.80 8.85
CA HIS A 286 -15.82 26.15 7.67
C HIS A 286 -15.20 27.33 6.90
N PHE A 287 -14.85 28.40 7.62
CA PHE A 287 -14.23 29.59 7.05
C PHE A 287 -12.89 29.26 6.38
N GLN A 288 -11.99 28.53 7.06
CA GLN A 288 -10.70 28.12 6.52
C GLN A 288 -10.89 27.33 5.23
N PHE A 289 -11.71 26.28 5.25
CA PHE A 289 -11.97 25.50 4.03
C PHE A 289 -12.47 26.38 2.89
N THR A 290 -13.47 27.21 3.16
CA THR A 290 -14.13 28.06 2.14
C THR A 290 -13.15 29.07 1.56
N LYS A 291 -12.42 29.80 2.40
CA LYS A 291 -11.37 30.76 2.01
C LYS A 291 -10.34 30.11 1.08
N HIS A 292 -9.81 28.96 1.49
CA HIS A 292 -8.76 28.27 0.74
C HIS A 292 -9.28 27.60 -0.54
N ALA A 293 -10.50 27.08 -0.53
CA ALA A 293 -11.16 26.53 -1.70
C ALA A 293 -11.45 27.59 -2.77
N TYR A 294 -11.87 28.80 -2.38
CA TYR A 294 -12.03 29.94 -3.29
C TYR A 294 -10.69 30.38 -3.88
N ALA A 295 -9.65 30.57 -3.06
CA ALA A 295 -8.33 30.97 -3.54
C ALA A 295 -7.78 30.02 -4.62
N LEU A 296 -7.91 28.70 -4.43
CA LEU A 296 -7.52 27.71 -5.44
C LEU A 296 -8.38 27.74 -6.69
N LYS A 297 -9.70 27.98 -6.55
CA LYS A 297 -10.64 28.05 -7.67
C LYS A 297 -10.35 29.26 -8.54
N GLU A 298 -10.13 30.43 -7.93
CA GLU A 298 -9.79 31.67 -8.61
C GLU A 298 -8.43 31.59 -9.30
N ALA A 299 -7.38 31.16 -8.58
CA ALA A 299 -6.03 31.05 -9.12
C ALA A 299 -5.87 30.03 -10.26
N THR A 300 -6.91 29.22 -10.55
CA THR A 300 -6.89 28.19 -11.59
C THR A 300 -8.05 28.24 -12.56
N ASP A 301 -8.82 29.34 -12.56
CA ASP A 301 -10.03 29.50 -13.39
C ASP A 301 -10.99 28.29 -13.27
N GLY A 302 -11.13 27.77 -12.06
CA GLY A 302 -12.00 26.64 -11.73
C GLY A 302 -11.47 25.26 -12.12
N ARG A 303 -10.25 25.14 -12.65
CA ARG A 303 -9.61 23.83 -12.92
C ARG A 303 -9.45 23.02 -11.63
N ILE A 304 -9.08 23.67 -10.53
CA ILE A 304 -9.08 23.12 -9.17
C ILE A 304 -10.29 23.67 -8.43
N ASN A 305 -11.27 22.81 -8.13
CA ASN A 305 -12.50 23.22 -7.48
C ASN A 305 -12.85 22.27 -6.33
N MET A 306 -12.47 22.68 -5.11
CA MET A 306 -12.68 21.89 -3.92
C MET A 306 -14.15 21.84 -3.46
N PHE A 307 -15.02 22.73 -3.94
CA PHE A 307 -16.47 22.62 -3.74
C PHE A 307 -17.08 21.44 -4.50
N LYS A 308 -16.36 20.85 -5.47
CA LYS A 308 -16.80 19.60 -6.15
C LYS A 308 -16.21 18.34 -5.51
N THR A 309 -15.03 18.43 -4.91
CA THR A 309 -14.23 17.27 -4.48
C THR A 309 -14.07 17.14 -2.96
N GLY A 310 -14.06 18.24 -2.22
CA GLY A 310 -14.08 18.31 -0.75
C GLY A 310 -12.75 18.04 -0.05
N LEU A 311 -11.87 17.18 -0.59
CA LEU A 311 -10.60 16.82 0.05
C LEU A 311 -9.43 16.94 -0.93
N PRO A 312 -8.21 17.28 -0.47
CA PRO A 312 -7.02 17.34 -1.33
C PRO A 312 -6.80 16.06 -2.15
N LYS A 313 -7.03 14.89 -1.56
CA LYS A 313 -6.90 13.61 -2.25
C LYS A 313 -7.86 13.50 -3.44
N SER A 314 -9.15 13.70 -3.19
CA SER A 314 -10.20 13.61 -4.22
C SER A 314 -10.03 14.68 -5.29
N THR A 315 -9.50 15.86 -4.92
CA THR A 315 -9.11 16.94 -5.84
C THR A 315 -7.99 16.50 -6.76
N ALA A 316 -6.90 15.97 -6.20
CA ALA A 316 -5.75 15.47 -6.96
C ALA A 316 -6.14 14.34 -7.92
N ASP A 317 -6.87 13.34 -7.43
CA ASP A 317 -7.32 12.19 -8.25
C ASP A 317 -8.21 12.65 -9.43
N ASN A 318 -9.15 13.57 -9.17
CA ASN A 318 -10.03 14.11 -10.21
C ASN A 318 -9.30 14.99 -11.22
N LEU A 319 -8.36 15.83 -10.76
CA LEU A 319 -7.56 16.67 -11.64
C LEU A 319 -6.65 15.82 -12.53
N LEU A 320 -5.94 14.85 -11.96
CA LEU A 320 -5.11 13.93 -12.73
C LEU A 320 -5.94 13.17 -13.75
N TYR A 321 -7.07 12.58 -13.34
CA TYR A 321 -7.99 11.90 -14.25
C TYR A 321 -8.43 12.80 -15.42
N LYS A 322 -8.80 14.05 -15.17
CA LYS A 322 -9.20 14.98 -16.24
C LYS A 322 -8.08 15.27 -17.23
N LEU A 323 -6.83 15.33 -16.77
CA LEU A 323 -5.67 15.58 -17.61
C LEU A 323 -5.23 14.34 -18.40
N THR A 324 -5.49 13.14 -17.87
CA THR A 324 -4.98 11.89 -18.46
C THR A 324 -6.02 11.04 -19.17
N LYS A 325 -7.33 11.25 -18.94
CA LYS A 325 -8.41 10.39 -19.48
C LYS A 325 -8.46 10.29 -21.01
N ASN A 326 -7.86 11.25 -21.72
CA ASN A 326 -7.83 11.28 -23.18
C ASN A 326 -6.47 10.85 -23.75
N LEU A 327 -5.52 10.46 -22.91
CA LEU A 327 -4.24 9.92 -23.37
C LEU A 327 -4.49 8.52 -23.96
N ASN A 328 -3.96 8.28 -25.15
CA ASN A 328 -4.02 6.96 -25.80
C ASN A 328 -2.97 6.02 -25.19
N ILE A 329 -3.21 5.62 -23.94
CA ILE A 329 -2.31 4.75 -23.18
C ILE A 329 -3.09 3.51 -22.77
N ASP A 330 -2.66 2.39 -23.33
CA ASP A 330 -3.21 1.09 -23.01
C ASP A 330 -2.60 0.58 -21.69
N PHE A 331 -3.43 0.57 -20.65
CA PHE A 331 -3.07 0.11 -19.31
C PHE A 331 -3.59 -1.31 -19.08
N GLU A 332 -2.70 -2.20 -18.65
CA GLU A 332 -3.08 -3.56 -18.25
C GLU A 332 -3.17 -3.67 -16.72
N PRO A 333 -4.23 -4.25 -16.16
CA PRO A 333 -4.32 -4.47 -14.71
C PRO A 333 -3.22 -5.41 -14.23
N VAL A 334 -2.60 -5.10 -13.08
CA VAL A 334 -1.59 -5.96 -12.45
C VAL A 334 -2.20 -7.32 -12.09
N GLN A 335 -1.49 -8.39 -12.44
CA GLN A 335 -1.81 -9.76 -12.07
C GLN A 335 -1.10 -10.16 -10.77
N GLN A 336 -1.54 -11.24 -10.12
CA GLN A 336 -1.04 -11.60 -8.78
C GLN A 336 0.45 -12.03 -8.79
N ASP A 337 0.88 -12.75 -9.82
CA ASP A 337 2.28 -13.14 -9.99
C ASP A 337 3.21 -11.92 -10.19
N GLU A 338 2.74 -10.92 -10.94
CA GLU A 338 3.41 -9.64 -11.12
C GLU A 338 3.39 -8.80 -9.85
N ALA A 339 2.29 -8.85 -9.07
CA ALA A 339 2.19 -8.16 -7.80
C ALA A 339 3.26 -8.64 -6.81
N GLU A 340 3.60 -9.93 -6.80
CA GLU A 340 4.69 -10.46 -5.96
C GLU A 340 6.03 -9.74 -6.25
N PHE A 341 6.38 -9.57 -7.54
CA PHE A 341 7.59 -8.85 -7.94
C PHE A 341 7.52 -7.36 -7.55
N ILE A 342 6.38 -6.69 -7.80
CA ILE A 342 6.20 -5.26 -7.48
C ILE A 342 6.30 -5.02 -5.97
N GLU A 343 5.65 -5.86 -5.17
CA GLU A 343 5.62 -5.73 -3.70
C GLU A 343 6.91 -6.18 -3.03
N GLY A 344 7.56 -7.21 -3.59
CA GLY A 344 8.89 -7.63 -3.18
C GLY A 344 9.89 -6.50 -3.39
N CYS A 345 9.81 -5.82 -4.53
CA CYS A 345 10.73 -4.75 -4.94
C CYS A 345 10.50 -3.42 -4.22
N TYR A 346 9.32 -3.21 -3.64
CA TYR A 346 9.01 -1.95 -2.99
C TYR A 346 9.88 -1.71 -1.74
N ASN A 347 10.74 -0.70 -1.85
CA ASN A 347 11.45 -0.08 -0.74
C ASN A 347 11.10 1.42 -0.68
N GLY A 348 11.06 1.98 0.54
CA GLY A 348 10.85 3.41 0.78
C GLY A 348 12.07 4.29 0.39
N GLY A 349 12.07 5.54 0.84
CA GLY A 349 13.22 6.43 0.69
C GLY A 349 14.45 5.94 1.48
N VAL A 350 15.61 6.58 1.28
CA VAL A 350 16.80 6.29 2.08
C VAL A 350 16.59 6.83 3.50
N ILE A 351 16.60 5.96 4.50
CA ILE A 351 16.57 6.37 5.91
C ILE A 351 17.81 5.78 6.57
N LYS A 352 18.77 6.63 6.92
CA LYS A 352 20.06 6.23 7.49
C LYS A 352 20.61 7.29 8.45
N ARG A 353 21.32 6.87 9.48
CA ARG A 353 22.00 7.71 10.50
C ARG A 353 23.41 7.21 10.56
N PHE A 354 24.34 8.16 10.60
CA PHE A 354 25.77 7.90 10.65
C PHE A 354 26.39 8.45 11.94
N ALA A 355 25.71 9.38 12.63
CA ALA A 355 26.10 9.83 13.97
C ALA A 355 25.72 8.80 15.04
N ASN A 356 26.57 8.65 16.05
CA ASN A 356 26.31 7.83 17.22
C ASN A 356 25.37 8.53 18.20
N SER A 357 24.93 7.79 19.21
CA SER A 357 24.16 8.36 20.31
C SER A 357 25.09 9.09 21.27
N GLY A 358 24.69 10.31 21.66
CA GLY A 358 25.52 11.22 22.45
C GLY A 358 26.45 12.11 21.61
N ASP A 359 26.51 11.92 20.29
CA ASP A 359 27.29 12.82 19.44
C ASP A 359 26.68 14.22 19.49
N VAL A 360 27.50 15.20 19.89
CA VAL A 360 27.13 16.62 19.91
C VAL A 360 27.84 17.34 18.76
N PHE A 361 27.06 18.10 17.99
CA PHE A 361 27.54 18.91 16.89
C PHE A 361 27.23 20.37 17.16
N GLU A 362 28.24 21.24 17.12
CA GLU A 362 28.03 22.69 17.28
C GLU A 362 27.02 23.21 16.24
N LYS A 363 27.14 22.75 14.98
CA LYS A 363 26.21 23.07 13.90
C LYS A 363 25.92 21.85 13.04
N LEU A 364 24.64 21.62 12.74
CA LEU A 364 24.19 20.68 11.72
C LEU A 364 23.30 21.37 10.71
N HIS A 365 23.70 21.27 9.45
CA HIS A 365 23.05 21.94 8.34
C HIS A 365 22.05 20.99 7.67
N LYS A 366 20.83 21.47 7.47
CA LYS A 366 19.74 20.70 6.88
C LYS A 366 19.54 21.07 5.43
N TYR A 367 19.54 20.04 4.58
CA TYR A 367 19.18 20.16 3.18
C TYR A 367 18.00 19.25 2.85
N ASP A 368 17.12 19.70 1.97
CA ASP A 368 15.94 18.95 1.53
C ASP A 368 15.63 19.25 0.06
N TYR A 369 15.24 18.24 -0.71
CA TYR A 369 14.80 18.46 -2.08
C TYR A 369 13.43 19.13 -2.13
N CYS A 370 13.30 20.19 -2.94
CA CYS A 370 12.01 20.84 -3.16
C CYS A 370 11.07 19.93 -3.97
N SER A 371 10.17 19.22 -3.29
CA SER A 371 9.15 18.37 -3.92
C SER A 371 9.75 17.24 -4.79
N LYS A 372 10.58 16.38 -4.19
CA LYS A 372 11.33 15.32 -4.88
C LYS A 372 10.49 14.36 -5.71
N TYR A 373 9.45 13.75 -5.13
CA TYR A 373 8.61 12.82 -5.90
C TYR A 373 7.94 13.50 -7.10
N PRO A 374 7.32 14.70 -6.96
CA PRO A 374 6.90 15.48 -8.12
C PRO A 374 8.03 15.76 -9.13
N SER A 375 9.25 16.09 -8.71
CA SER A 375 10.33 16.34 -9.67
C SER A 375 10.73 15.10 -10.46
N ILE A 376 10.73 13.92 -9.84
CA ILE A 376 10.96 12.66 -10.56
C ILE A 376 9.83 12.39 -11.55
N MET A 377 8.58 12.69 -11.17
CA MET A 377 7.41 12.49 -12.02
C MET A 377 7.37 13.42 -13.24
N THR A 378 8.17 14.50 -13.28
CA THR A 378 8.37 15.34 -14.48
C THR A 378 9.59 14.96 -15.31
N SER A 379 10.35 13.94 -14.88
CA SER A 379 11.51 13.43 -15.61
C SER A 379 11.10 12.66 -16.88
N PRO A 380 12.00 12.50 -17.87
CA PRO A 380 11.74 11.67 -19.03
C PRO A 380 11.74 10.16 -18.71
N ALA A 381 12.11 9.76 -17.48
CA ALA A 381 12.16 8.36 -17.07
C ALA A 381 10.83 7.65 -17.34
N THR A 382 10.93 6.39 -17.75
CA THR A 382 9.77 5.58 -18.11
C THR A 382 9.45 4.56 -17.03
N PHE A 383 8.17 4.24 -16.89
CA PHE A 383 7.69 3.16 -16.02
C PHE A 383 6.71 2.26 -16.78
N PRO A 384 6.54 1.00 -16.34
CA PRO A 384 5.67 0.07 -17.04
C PRO A 384 4.18 0.38 -16.81
N VAL A 385 3.39 0.34 -17.86
CA VAL A 385 1.91 0.43 -17.82
C VAL A 385 1.23 -0.86 -18.29
N LYS A 386 2.01 -1.74 -18.92
CA LYS A 386 1.61 -3.11 -19.30
C LYS A 386 2.38 -4.14 -18.51
N ARG A 387 1.89 -5.38 -18.55
CA ARG A 387 2.51 -6.50 -17.85
C ARG A 387 3.84 -6.89 -18.47
N GLY A 388 4.82 -7.17 -17.62
CA GLY A 388 6.14 -7.62 -18.05
C GLY A 388 6.19 -9.10 -18.47
N GLU A 389 7.33 -9.51 -18.99
CA GLU A 389 7.62 -10.91 -19.32
C GLU A 389 8.47 -11.56 -18.22
N PHE A 390 8.00 -12.68 -17.70
CA PHE A 390 8.74 -13.48 -16.73
C PHE A 390 9.83 -14.28 -17.42
N LYS A 391 11.07 -14.10 -17.00
CA LYS A 391 12.26 -14.72 -17.59
C LYS A 391 13.21 -15.23 -16.52
N ILE A 392 14.07 -16.16 -16.95
CA ILE A 392 15.30 -16.49 -16.24
C ILE A 392 16.42 -15.66 -16.88
N VAL A 393 17.21 -14.97 -16.07
CA VAL A 393 18.37 -14.20 -16.51
C VAL A 393 19.37 -15.14 -17.18
N SER A 394 19.62 -14.92 -18.47
CA SER A 394 20.65 -15.63 -19.25
C SER A 394 22.06 -15.25 -18.79
N ASP A 395 23.04 -16.14 -19.00
CA ASP A 395 24.44 -15.87 -18.66
C ASP A 395 25.02 -14.65 -19.39
N GLU A 396 24.60 -14.39 -20.64
CA GLU A 396 24.97 -13.16 -21.36
C GLU A 396 24.55 -11.91 -20.58
N LEU A 397 23.34 -11.92 -20.01
CA LEU A 397 22.76 -10.81 -19.29
C LEU A 397 23.44 -10.59 -17.93
N LYS A 398 23.87 -11.67 -17.26
CA LYS A 398 24.62 -11.60 -15.99
C LYS A 398 25.91 -10.80 -16.14
N ASN A 399 26.50 -10.80 -17.34
CA ASN A 399 27.76 -10.13 -17.65
C ASN A 399 27.58 -8.71 -18.23
N LYS A 400 26.34 -8.22 -18.39
CA LYS A 400 26.11 -6.86 -18.93
C LYS A 400 26.35 -5.79 -17.86
N LYS A 401 27.01 -4.71 -18.28
CA LYS A 401 27.21 -3.50 -17.45
C LYS A 401 25.89 -2.85 -17.02
N TYR A 402 24.88 -2.92 -17.89
CA TYR A 402 23.55 -2.37 -17.63
C TYR A 402 22.48 -3.40 -17.90
N LEU A 403 21.65 -3.66 -16.89
CA LEU A 403 20.50 -4.53 -16.99
C LEU A 403 19.33 -3.83 -17.67
N PRO A 404 18.57 -4.55 -18.53
CA PRO A 404 17.37 -4.04 -19.17
C PRO A 404 16.29 -3.71 -18.14
N LYS A 405 15.29 -2.92 -18.55
CA LYS A 405 14.25 -2.46 -17.64
C LYS A 405 13.45 -3.64 -17.09
N GLY A 406 13.41 -3.75 -15.77
CA GLY A 406 12.80 -4.90 -15.11
C GLY A 406 12.88 -4.86 -13.60
N ILE A 407 12.24 -5.84 -12.99
CA ILE A 407 12.39 -6.18 -11.57
C ILE A 407 13.07 -7.55 -11.49
N TYR A 408 14.06 -7.68 -10.62
CA TYR A 408 14.94 -8.83 -10.53
C TYR A 408 14.92 -9.43 -9.14
N ARG A 409 14.95 -10.76 -9.07
CA ARG A 409 15.20 -11.55 -7.86
C ARG A 409 16.70 -11.79 -7.75
N CYS A 410 17.36 -11.01 -6.90
CA CYS A 410 18.81 -10.95 -6.84
C CYS A 410 19.27 -10.66 -5.41
N LYS A 411 20.24 -11.41 -4.92
CA LYS A 411 21.02 -11.05 -3.74
C LYS A 411 22.10 -10.04 -4.17
N VAL A 412 22.24 -8.95 -3.43
CA VAL A 412 23.30 -7.96 -3.64
C VAL A 412 24.33 -8.17 -2.53
N ILE A 413 25.58 -8.42 -2.91
CA ILE A 413 26.66 -8.85 -2.01
C ILE A 413 27.72 -7.77 -1.93
N GLY A 414 28.17 -7.52 -0.71
CA GLY A 414 29.15 -6.50 -0.36
C GLY A 414 28.61 -5.61 0.74
N SER A 415 29.33 -4.53 1.02
CA SER A 415 28.94 -3.53 2.01
C SER A 415 28.94 -2.15 1.39
N SER A 416 27.98 -1.32 1.79
CA SER A 416 27.92 0.08 1.38
C SER A 416 27.25 0.90 2.46
N LYS A 417 27.90 2.00 2.85
CA LYS A 417 27.34 2.98 3.79
C LYS A 417 26.04 3.59 3.24
N LEU A 418 25.90 3.74 1.92
CA LEU A 418 24.82 4.51 1.29
C LEU A 418 23.76 3.65 0.58
N PHE A 419 24.14 2.58 -0.12
CA PHE A 419 23.19 1.70 -0.82
C PHE A 419 22.18 1.05 0.14
N VAL A 420 20.92 0.94 -0.28
CA VAL A 420 19.82 0.37 0.52
C VAL A 420 19.56 -1.06 0.04
N PHE A 421 19.91 -2.03 0.88
CA PHE A 421 19.65 -3.44 0.60
C PHE A 421 18.17 -3.77 0.86
N ASN A 422 17.55 -4.49 -0.08
CA ASN A 422 16.21 -5.04 0.07
C ASN A 422 16.28 -6.43 0.73
N SER A 423 15.68 -6.56 1.92
CA SER A 423 15.62 -7.83 2.65
C SER A 423 14.89 -8.95 1.90
N LYS A 424 13.99 -8.61 0.97
CA LYS A 424 13.28 -9.56 0.12
C LYS A 424 14.07 -9.97 -1.13
N ASN A 425 15.21 -9.34 -1.40
CA ASN A 425 16.06 -9.60 -2.57
C ASN A 425 15.35 -9.35 -3.92
N TYR A 426 14.49 -8.32 -3.98
CA TYR A 426 13.90 -7.82 -5.23
C TYR A 426 14.39 -6.40 -5.50
N TYR A 427 14.86 -6.13 -6.72
CA TYR A 427 15.41 -4.83 -7.08
C TYR A 427 14.96 -4.40 -8.47
N THR A 428 14.83 -3.09 -8.67
CA THR A 428 14.71 -2.55 -10.03
C THR A 428 16.04 -2.66 -10.75
N ASN A 429 16.01 -2.75 -12.08
CA ASN A 429 17.23 -2.69 -12.89
C ASN A 429 18.08 -1.45 -12.61
N HIS A 430 17.43 -0.31 -12.33
CA HIS A 430 18.12 0.94 -12.04
C HIS A 430 18.96 0.84 -10.77
N GLU A 431 18.42 0.25 -9.71
CA GLU A 431 19.19 0.04 -8.46
C GLU A 431 20.30 -0.98 -8.61
N LEU A 432 20.06 -2.07 -9.35
CA LEU A 432 21.12 -3.05 -9.62
C LEU A 432 22.25 -2.44 -10.45
N ASN A 433 21.93 -1.57 -11.41
CA ASN A 433 22.92 -0.83 -12.18
C ASN A 433 23.74 0.11 -11.27
N GLU A 434 23.13 0.79 -10.30
CA GLU A 434 23.90 1.56 -9.31
C GLU A 434 24.73 0.66 -8.40
N ALA A 435 24.18 -0.46 -7.94
CA ALA A 435 24.90 -1.43 -7.11
C ALA A 435 26.21 -1.88 -7.79
N MET A 436 26.13 -2.28 -9.07
CA MET A 436 27.29 -2.70 -9.85
C MET A 436 28.24 -1.54 -10.16
N ASN A 437 27.72 -0.47 -10.75
CA ASN A 437 28.57 0.53 -11.40
C ASN A 437 29.05 1.64 -10.46
N ARG A 438 28.25 1.99 -9.44
CA ARG A 438 28.57 3.06 -8.48
C ARG A 438 29.21 2.51 -7.22
N PHE A 439 28.72 1.37 -6.74
CA PHE A 439 29.12 0.80 -5.46
C PHE A 439 30.01 -0.44 -5.58
N ASN A 440 30.29 -0.91 -6.81
CA ASN A 440 31.09 -2.11 -7.07
C ASN A 440 30.60 -3.35 -6.28
N LEU A 441 29.28 -3.46 -6.09
CA LEU A 441 28.65 -4.59 -5.41
C LEU A 441 28.44 -5.74 -6.39
N LYS A 442 28.55 -6.98 -5.88
CA LYS A 442 28.35 -8.20 -6.66
C LYS A 442 26.87 -8.58 -6.67
N LEU A 443 26.38 -9.06 -7.81
CA LEU A 443 25.02 -9.56 -7.99
C LEU A 443 25.00 -11.09 -8.02
N GLU A 444 24.09 -11.70 -7.28
CA GLU A 444 23.79 -13.14 -7.35
C GLU A 444 22.28 -13.33 -7.60
N PHE A 445 21.92 -13.64 -8.84
CA PHE A 445 20.54 -13.91 -9.22
C PHE A 445 20.04 -15.20 -8.56
N ILE A 446 18.78 -15.20 -8.11
CA ILE A 446 18.18 -16.37 -7.45
C ILE A 446 17.81 -17.41 -8.51
N GLU A 447 18.31 -18.64 -8.36
CA GLU A 447 18.12 -19.75 -9.31
C GLU A 447 17.39 -20.91 -8.63
N ASP A 448 16.08 -20.75 -8.42
CA ASP A 448 15.20 -21.72 -7.74
C ASP A 448 14.19 -22.41 -8.69
N GLY A 449 14.49 -22.42 -9.99
CA GLY A 449 13.59 -22.92 -11.03
C GLY A 449 12.38 -22.02 -11.34
N LYS A 450 12.23 -20.89 -10.64
CA LYS A 450 11.23 -19.85 -10.94
C LYS A 450 11.84 -18.70 -11.73
N PRO A 451 11.03 -17.86 -12.40
CA PRO A 451 11.52 -16.63 -13.00
C PRO A 451 12.27 -15.76 -11.97
N ASN A 452 13.40 -15.19 -12.37
CA ASN A 452 14.18 -14.26 -11.56
C ASN A 452 14.29 -12.87 -12.19
N MET A 453 13.57 -12.65 -13.29
CA MET A 453 13.43 -11.36 -13.96
C MET A 453 12.00 -11.19 -14.45
N LEU A 454 11.45 -10.00 -14.21
CA LEU A 454 10.23 -9.50 -14.83
C LEU A 454 10.62 -8.33 -15.73
N GLU A 455 10.68 -8.58 -17.02
CA GLU A 455 11.17 -7.64 -18.03
C GLU A 455 10.07 -6.74 -18.59
N TYR A 456 10.39 -5.46 -18.76
CA TYR A 456 9.53 -4.49 -19.43
C TYR A 456 10.23 -3.90 -20.65
N THR A 457 9.82 -4.35 -21.83
CA THR A 457 10.23 -3.78 -23.10
C THR A 457 9.66 -2.36 -23.28
N ALA A 458 10.22 -1.60 -24.22
CA ALA A 458 9.87 -0.19 -24.41
C ALA A 458 8.37 0.04 -24.71
N ASP A 459 7.74 -0.85 -25.48
CA ASP A 459 6.30 -0.83 -25.82
C ASP A 459 5.38 -1.03 -24.60
N LYS A 460 5.91 -1.57 -23.49
CA LYS A 460 5.20 -1.76 -22.23
C LYS A 460 5.27 -0.54 -21.31
N CYS A 461 6.07 0.47 -21.67
CA CYS A 461 6.43 1.58 -20.80
C CYS A 461 5.93 2.92 -21.34
N VAL A 462 5.69 3.87 -20.42
CA VAL A 462 5.41 5.27 -20.75
C VAL A 462 6.29 6.20 -19.92
N SER A 463 6.58 7.39 -20.45
CA SER A 463 7.31 8.42 -19.71
C SER A 463 6.46 8.99 -18.58
N MET A 464 7.07 9.18 -17.40
CA MET A 464 6.41 9.82 -16.25
C MET A 464 5.93 11.23 -16.60
N ARG A 465 6.75 12.01 -17.31
CA ARG A 465 6.39 13.36 -17.79
C ARG A 465 5.10 13.39 -18.61
N SER A 466 4.85 12.37 -19.42
CA SER A 466 3.64 12.31 -20.27
C SER A 466 2.35 12.14 -19.46
N ILE A 467 2.43 11.54 -18.27
CA ILE A 467 1.28 11.36 -17.37
C ILE A 467 1.13 12.54 -16.41
N PHE A 468 2.24 12.98 -15.81
CA PHE A 468 2.21 13.87 -14.64
C PHE A 468 2.72 15.28 -14.92
N GLY A 469 3.34 15.53 -16.07
CA GLY A 469 3.98 16.83 -16.40
C GLY A 469 3.00 18.00 -16.29
N GLU A 470 1.87 17.92 -17.00
CA GLU A 470 0.84 18.98 -16.99
C GLU A 470 0.18 19.14 -15.60
N TYR A 471 0.01 18.04 -14.87
CA TYR A 471 -0.50 18.10 -13.50
C TYR A 471 0.44 18.91 -12.60
N ILE A 472 1.73 18.61 -12.64
CA ILE A 472 2.73 19.22 -11.76
C ILE A 472 2.99 20.66 -12.16
N LYS A 473 3.03 20.95 -13.47
CA LYS A 473 3.12 22.30 -14.03
C LYS A 473 1.97 23.21 -13.56
N LEU A 474 0.76 22.65 -13.40
CA LEU A 474 -0.39 23.39 -12.88
C LEU A 474 -0.29 23.62 -11.36
N VAL A 475 0.05 22.60 -10.58
CA VAL A 475 -0.11 22.63 -9.11
C VAL A 475 1.12 23.19 -8.38
N PHE A 476 2.33 22.97 -8.91
CA PHE A 476 3.57 23.42 -8.25
C PHE A 476 3.66 24.95 -8.07
N PRO A 477 3.29 25.79 -9.05
CA PRO A 477 3.27 27.25 -8.85
C PRO A 477 2.33 27.68 -7.72
N LEU A 478 1.17 27.03 -7.56
CA LEU A 478 0.22 27.33 -6.48
C LEU A 478 0.82 27.03 -5.10
N LYS A 479 1.61 25.95 -4.99
CA LYS A 479 2.39 25.66 -3.77
C LYS A 479 3.40 26.77 -3.50
N GLN A 480 4.09 27.27 -4.53
CA GLN A 480 5.09 28.34 -4.38
C GLN A 480 4.47 29.66 -3.95
N GLN A 481 3.26 29.96 -4.45
CA GLN A 481 2.45 31.10 -4.00
C GLN A 481 1.91 30.95 -2.56
N GLY A 482 2.13 29.81 -1.91
CA GLY A 482 1.69 29.56 -0.53
C GLY A 482 0.19 29.27 -0.41
N LEU A 483 -0.50 28.89 -1.50
CA LEU A 483 -1.91 28.53 -1.42
C LEU A 483 -2.10 27.25 -0.58
N GLU A 484 -2.97 27.33 0.42
CA GLU A 484 -3.31 26.21 1.29
C GLU A 484 -3.85 25.03 0.46
N TYR A 485 -3.61 23.80 0.94
CA TYR A 485 -3.86 22.54 0.24
C TYR A 485 -3.05 22.28 -1.04
N ALA A 486 -2.45 23.27 -1.70
CA ALA A 486 -1.70 23.06 -2.95
C ALA A 486 -0.55 22.04 -2.76
N LYS A 487 0.17 22.12 -1.63
CA LYS A 487 1.19 21.11 -1.27
C LYS A 487 0.60 19.70 -1.16
N ALA A 488 -0.54 19.55 -0.50
CA ALA A 488 -1.19 18.24 -0.33
C ALA A 488 -1.70 17.70 -1.67
N ILE A 489 -2.30 18.55 -2.51
CA ILE A 489 -2.74 18.19 -3.86
C ILE A 489 -1.52 17.75 -4.69
N LEU A 490 -0.42 18.50 -4.65
CA LEU A 490 0.80 18.17 -5.40
C LEU A 490 1.37 16.79 -5.04
N THR A 491 1.33 16.40 -3.76
CA THR A 491 1.98 15.18 -3.29
C THR A 491 1.09 13.94 -3.30
N VAL A 492 -0.23 14.07 -3.35
CA VAL A 492 -1.14 12.90 -3.36
C VAL A 492 -0.87 11.89 -4.49
N PRO A 493 -0.62 12.29 -5.76
CA PRO A 493 -0.61 11.36 -6.88
C PRO A 493 0.31 10.17 -6.71
N TRP A 494 1.54 10.35 -6.23
CA TRP A 494 2.53 9.26 -6.16
C TRP A 494 2.04 8.08 -5.29
N GLY A 495 1.31 8.37 -4.21
CA GLY A 495 0.72 7.34 -3.34
C GLY A 495 -0.64 6.86 -3.83
N SER A 496 -1.51 7.77 -4.28
CA SER A 496 -2.89 7.45 -4.66
C SER A 496 -2.97 6.56 -5.90
N VAL A 497 -2.15 6.82 -6.93
CA VAL A 497 -2.13 5.99 -8.14
C VAL A 497 -1.54 4.61 -7.92
N CYS A 498 -0.83 4.39 -6.82
CA CYS A 498 -0.23 3.11 -6.44
C CYS A 498 -1.02 2.39 -5.33
N GLN A 499 -2.18 2.93 -4.94
CA GLN A 499 -2.91 2.49 -3.75
C GLN A 499 -3.38 1.03 -3.86
N LYS A 500 -3.00 0.22 -2.86
CA LYS A 500 -3.52 -1.12 -2.64
C LYS A 500 -4.99 -1.11 -2.21
N ASN A 501 -5.71 -2.17 -2.54
CA ASN A 501 -7.10 -2.38 -2.17
C ASN A 501 -7.24 -3.01 -0.79
N ARG A 502 -6.73 -2.30 0.22
CA ARG A 502 -6.83 -2.70 1.62
C ARG A 502 -8.16 -2.26 2.21
N ILE A 503 -8.89 -3.19 2.80
CA ILE A 503 -10.15 -2.96 3.50
C ILE A 503 -9.87 -3.10 5.00
N LYS A 504 -9.96 -1.98 5.71
CA LYS A 504 -9.84 -1.96 7.17
C LYS A 504 -11.22 -2.03 7.81
N LYS A 505 -11.45 -3.04 8.65
CA LYS A 505 -12.69 -3.24 9.41
C LYS A 505 -12.37 -3.24 10.91
N ILE A 506 -13.14 -2.48 11.71
CA ILE A 506 -13.01 -2.47 13.18
C ILE A 506 -14.19 -3.22 13.77
N PHE A 507 -13.92 -4.18 14.66
CA PHE A 507 -14.93 -5.01 15.30
C PHE A 507 -14.91 -4.83 16.81
N LYS A 508 -16.09 -4.69 17.42
CA LYS A 508 -16.26 -4.72 18.88
C LYS A 508 -16.38 -6.18 19.34
N MET A 509 -15.57 -6.54 20.32
CA MET A 509 -15.52 -7.88 20.91
C MET A 509 -16.74 -8.13 21.82
N GLY A 510 -17.14 -9.40 21.95
CA GLY A 510 -18.27 -9.84 22.78
C GLY A 510 -19.65 -9.84 22.08
N LYS A 511 -19.84 -9.15 20.95
CA LYS A 511 -21.11 -9.19 20.18
C LYS A 511 -21.18 -10.32 19.13
N LYS A 512 -20.05 -10.90 18.73
CA LYS A 512 -19.98 -12.06 17.83
C LYS A 512 -18.91 -13.01 18.35
N LYS A 513 -19.27 -14.28 18.60
CA LYS A 513 -18.33 -15.33 19.06
C LYS A 513 -17.32 -15.72 17.97
N ASN A 514 -17.67 -15.57 16.69
CA ASN A 514 -16.82 -15.89 15.54
C ASN A 514 -16.79 -14.72 14.55
N LEU A 515 -15.60 -14.45 14.02
CA LEU A 515 -15.36 -13.44 13.01
C LEU A 515 -14.97 -14.15 11.72
N ASN A 516 -15.93 -14.22 10.80
CA ASN A 516 -15.72 -14.79 9.48
C ASN A 516 -15.22 -13.69 8.55
N LEU A 517 -14.12 -13.94 7.85
CA LEU A 517 -13.73 -13.09 6.73
C LEU A 517 -14.63 -13.37 5.52
N PRO A 518 -14.95 -12.36 4.68
CA PRO A 518 -15.53 -12.60 3.38
C PRO A 518 -14.63 -13.52 2.56
N GLU A 519 -15.22 -14.48 1.86
CA GLU A 519 -14.47 -15.49 1.09
C GLU A 519 -13.62 -14.88 -0.05
N ASP A 520 -13.90 -13.64 -0.50
CA ASP A 520 -13.14 -12.90 -1.52
C ASP A 520 -12.01 -12.01 -0.96
N GLU A 521 -11.67 -12.15 0.31
CA GLU A 521 -10.66 -11.32 1.00
C GLU A 521 -9.52 -12.21 1.56
N TYR A 522 -8.26 -11.83 1.35
CA TYR A 522 -7.12 -12.37 2.10
C TYR A 522 -6.94 -11.55 3.37
N LEU A 523 -6.67 -12.24 4.47
CA LEU A 523 -6.22 -11.58 5.69
C LEU A 523 -4.81 -11.03 5.48
N GLU A 524 -4.65 -9.72 5.66
CA GLU A 524 -3.35 -9.09 5.63
C GLU A 524 -2.81 -8.93 7.06
N ILE A 525 -3.57 -8.26 7.93
CA ILE A 525 -3.17 -7.95 9.31
C ILE A 525 -4.39 -8.04 10.23
N ILE A 526 -4.20 -8.63 11.42
CA ILE A 526 -5.12 -8.51 12.55
C ILE A 526 -4.39 -7.80 13.68
N LYS A 527 -4.95 -6.71 14.19
CA LYS A 527 -4.38 -5.97 15.32
C LYS A 527 -5.41 -5.68 16.40
N THR A 528 -4.99 -5.80 17.66
CA THR A 528 -5.77 -5.29 18.78
C THR A 528 -5.67 -3.76 18.81
N VAL A 529 -6.80 -3.05 18.73
CA VAL A 529 -6.85 -1.58 18.78
C VAL A 529 -7.04 -1.10 20.21
N SER A 530 -7.87 -1.82 20.96
CA SER A 530 -8.04 -1.67 22.40
C SER A 530 -8.59 -2.97 22.98
N GLU A 531 -8.74 -3.04 24.29
CA GLU A 531 -9.15 -4.26 24.99
C GLU A 531 -10.38 -4.94 24.37
N ASN A 532 -11.34 -4.13 23.91
CA ASN A 532 -12.62 -4.54 23.35
C ASN A 532 -12.73 -4.41 21.82
N TYR A 533 -11.66 -4.02 21.11
CA TYR A 533 -11.74 -3.78 19.68
C TYR A 533 -10.54 -4.36 18.93
N ILE A 534 -10.83 -5.04 17.82
CA ILE A 534 -9.82 -5.48 16.86
C ILE A 534 -10.01 -4.76 15.53
N SER A 535 -8.91 -4.50 14.84
CA SER A 535 -8.89 -4.06 13.46
C SER A 535 -8.38 -5.19 12.61
N VAL A 536 -9.18 -5.56 11.61
CA VAL A 536 -8.83 -6.56 10.61
C VAL A 536 -8.65 -5.82 9.29
N GLU A 537 -7.45 -5.92 8.73
CA GLU A 537 -7.12 -5.40 7.42
C GLU A 537 -7.05 -6.58 6.45
N THR A 538 -7.84 -6.49 5.39
CA THR A 538 -7.92 -7.50 4.34
C THR A 538 -7.63 -6.91 2.98
N GLU A 539 -7.20 -7.74 2.04
CA GLU A 539 -7.01 -7.38 0.63
C GLU A 539 -7.95 -8.22 -0.25
N LYS A 540 -8.56 -7.61 -1.27
CA LYS A 540 -9.40 -8.37 -2.21
C LYS A 540 -8.55 -9.31 -3.07
N LYS A 541 -8.93 -10.59 -3.11
CA LYS A 541 -8.23 -11.63 -3.90
C LYS A 541 -8.24 -11.34 -5.41
N ASP A 542 -9.30 -10.71 -5.90
CA ASP A 542 -9.55 -10.44 -7.33
C ASP A 542 -9.05 -9.06 -7.80
N LYS A 543 -8.67 -8.18 -6.86
CA LYS A 543 -8.30 -6.81 -7.16
C LYS A 543 -7.36 -6.25 -6.10
N LEU A 544 -6.07 -6.55 -6.21
CA LEU A 544 -5.03 -6.13 -5.27
C LEU A 544 -4.82 -4.61 -5.22
N TYR A 545 -5.10 -3.88 -6.31
CA TYR A 545 -4.88 -2.44 -6.40
C TYR A 545 -6.16 -1.68 -6.77
N ILE A 546 -6.37 -0.53 -6.11
CA ILE A 546 -7.36 0.49 -6.50
C ILE A 546 -6.70 1.54 -7.39
N GLY A 547 -5.42 1.83 -7.14
CA GLY A 547 -4.61 2.74 -7.92
C GLY A 547 -4.41 2.25 -9.36
N ILE A 548 -4.30 3.20 -10.28
CA ILE A 548 -4.19 2.94 -11.72
C ILE A 548 -2.76 2.69 -12.21
N TYR A 549 -1.73 2.98 -11.42
CA TYR A 549 -0.32 2.80 -11.79
C TYR A 549 0.51 2.12 -10.68
N PRO A 550 0.10 0.94 -10.16
CA PRO A 550 0.88 0.22 -9.14
C PRO A 550 2.32 -0.09 -9.55
N ARG A 551 2.57 -0.33 -10.86
CA ARG A 551 3.91 -0.56 -11.42
C ARG A 551 4.85 0.64 -11.30
N LEU A 552 4.33 1.85 -11.10
CA LEU A 552 5.14 3.07 -10.92
C LEU A 552 5.98 3.01 -9.64
N LEU A 553 5.42 2.43 -8.58
CA LEU A 553 5.91 2.62 -7.22
C LEU A 553 7.37 2.18 -7.01
N PRO A 554 7.82 0.97 -7.45
CA PRO A 554 9.20 0.55 -7.23
C PRO A 554 10.21 1.43 -7.97
N PHE A 555 9.88 1.86 -9.19
CA PHE A 555 10.74 2.71 -10.00
C PHE A 555 10.81 4.12 -9.43
N LEU A 556 9.68 4.68 -9.00
CA LEU A 556 9.63 6.03 -8.45
C LEU A 556 10.47 6.17 -7.18
N THR A 557 10.38 5.21 -6.26
CA THR A 557 11.20 5.24 -5.04
C THR A 557 12.67 4.91 -5.33
N ALA A 558 12.96 4.02 -6.29
CA ALA A 558 14.31 3.78 -6.76
C ALA A 558 14.99 5.06 -7.25
N PHE A 559 14.36 5.83 -8.14
CA PHE A 559 14.93 7.10 -8.61
C PHE A 559 15.19 8.09 -7.47
N CYS A 560 14.31 8.16 -6.46
CA CYS A 560 14.55 8.99 -5.29
C CYS A 560 15.82 8.57 -4.53
N ARG A 561 16.06 7.26 -4.39
CA ARG A 561 17.27 6.74 -3.76
C ARG A 561 18.51 7.02 -4.60
N ILE A 562 18.43 6.84 -5.91
CA ILE A 562 19.53 7.06 -6.86
C ILE A 562 20.01 8.52 -6.81
N ASP A 563 19.09 9.48 -6.79
CA ASP A 563 19.47 10.90 -6.70
C ASP A 563 20.18 11.23 -5.38
N ILE A 564 19.85 10.52 -4.29
CA ILE A 564 20.56 10.65 -3.00
C ILE A 564 21.93 9.96 -3.07
N TYR A 565 22.03 8.82 -3.75
CA TYR A 565 23.28 8.10 -3.97
C TYR A 565 24.27 8.99 -4.71
N GLU A 566 23.83 9.59 -5.82
CA GLU A 566 24.64 10.48 -6.64
C GLU A 566 25.09 11.72 -5.87
N LEU A 567 24.18 12.35 -5.12
CA LEU A 567 24.48 13.58 -4.37
C LEU A 567 25.50 13.36 -3.25
N LEU A 568 25.39 12.25 -2.52
CA LEU A 568 26.07 12.06 -1.22
C LEU A 568 27.25 11.08 -1.25
N GLN A 569 27.46 10.31 -2.33
CA GLN A 569 28.48 9.25 -2.37
C GLN A 569 29.88 9.72 -1.91
N ASN A 570 30.33 10.87 -2.39
CA ASN A 570 31.66 11.42 -2.09
C ASN A 570 31.68 12.32 -0.85
N LYS A 571 30.55 12.43 -0.14
CA LYS A 571 30.37 13.33 1.01
C LYS A 571 29.83 12.58 2.24
N ILE A 572 29.75 11.26 2.17
CA ILE A 572 28.99 10.44 3.12
C ILE A 572 29.50 10.57 4.55
N ASP A 573 30.81 10.81 4.74
CA ASP A 573 31.41 10.95 6.08
C ASP A 573 31.00 12.25 6.79
N HIS A 574 30.57 13.26 6.03
CA HIS A 574 29.99 14.51 6.55
C HIS A 574 28.48 14.42 6.80
N VAL A 575 27.83 13.40 6.25
CA VAL A 575 26.39 13.18 6.44
C VAL A 575 26.16 12.49 7.77
N LYS A 576 25.29 13.04 8.61
CA LYS A 576 24.94 12.47 9.92
C LYS A 576 23.59 11.78 9.93
N LEU A 577 22.71 12.19 9.02
CA LEU A 577 21.38 11.62 8.86
C LEU A 577 20.86 11.84 7.44
N ILE A 578 20.15 10.85 6.90
CA ILE A 578 19.33 10.93 5.69
C ILE A 578 17.91 10.50 6.04
N LEU A 579 16.91 11.29 5.63
CA LEU A 579 15.48 11.04 5.77
C LEU A 579 14.80 11.22 4.41
N THR A 580 14.67 10.13 3.66
CA THR A 580 14.14 10.07 2.29
C THR A 580 14.91 10.95 1.32
N ASP A 581 14.53 12.22 1.19
CA ASP A 581 15.03 13.21 0.25
C ASP A 581 15.69 14.42 0.95
N GLY A 582 15.76 14.39 2.28
CA GLY A 582 16.49 15.36 3.09
C GLY A 582 17.61 14.72 3.90
N PHE A 583 18.58 15.53 4.32
CA PHE A 583 19.73 15.06 5.08
C PHE A 583 20.35 16.17 5.95
N LEU A 584 21.12 15.74 6.96
CA LEU A 584 21.88 16.59 7.86
C LEU A 584 23.37 16.39 7.62
N VAL A 585 24.13 17.49 7.52
CA VAL A 585 25.59 17.49 7.41
C VAL A 585 26.25 18.36 8.46
N ASP A 586 27.46 18.00 8.86
CA ASP A 586 28.28 18.76 9.82
C ASP A 586 29.06 19.92 9.19
N HIS A 587 29.12 20.00 7.86
CA HIS A 587 29.78 21.07 7.11
C HIS A 587 28.88 21.58 5.97
N ASP A 588 28.80 22.90 5.78
CA ASP A 588 27.86 23.54 4.85
C ASP A 588 28.48 24.03 3.54
N THR A 589 29.79 23.92 3.38
CA THR A 589 30.53 24.37 2.19
C THR A 589 30.35 23.45 0.98
N TYR A 590 29.74 22.28 1.17
CA TYR A 590 29.60 21.26 0.14
C TYR A 590 28.38 21.42 -0.79
N PHE A 591 27.45 22.32 -0.45
CA PHE A 591 26.19 22.49 -1.19
C PHE A 591 25.79 23.97 -1.26
N ASP A 592 25.19 24.36 -2.38
CA ASP A 592 24.67 25.72 -2.56
C ASP A 592 23.51 25.99 -1.58
N LYS A 593 23.55 27.16 -0.94
CA LYS A 593 22.51 27.61 0.00
C LYS A 593 21.34 28.28 -0.70
N ILE A 594 20.57 27.50 -1.43
CA ILE A 594 19.34 27.97 -2.07
C ILE A 594 18.21 28.03 -1.03
N GLN A 595 17.56 29.20 -0.92
CA GLN A 595 16.43 29.41 -0.02
C GLN A 595 15.13 28.81 -0.59
N LYS A 596 14.31 28.25 0.30
CA LYS A 596 13.08 27.51 -0.04
C LYS A 596 12.08 28.30 -0.90
N GLN A 597 11.97 29.59 -0.64
CA GLN A 597 11.01 30.48 -1.32
C GLN A 597 11.34 30.69 -2.81
N ASN A 598 12.61 30.49 -3.19
CA ASN A 598 13.09 30.67 -4.57
C ASN A 598 13.40 29.34 -5.26
N ALA A 599 13.12 28.21 -4.59
CA ALA A 599 13.56 26.90 -5.03
C ALA A 599 12.72 26.38 -6.20
N LYS A 600 13.40 26.03 -7.29
CA LYS A 600 12.81 25.33 -8.43
C LYS A 600 12.43 23.90 -8.03
N LEU A 601 11.53 23.30 -8.81
CA LEU A 601 11.12 21.91 -8.63
C LEU A 601 12.34 20.98 -8.69
N GLY A 602 12.52 20.13 -7.68
CA GLY A 602 13.62 19.17 -7.60
C GLY A 602 14.97 19.79 -7.23
N GLN A 603 15.03 21.08 -6.91
CA GLN A 603 16.25 21.74 -6.46
C GLN A 603 16.54 21.40 -4.99
N LEU A 604 17.81 21.20 -4.65
CA LEU A 604 18.25 21.05 -3.27
C LEU A 604 18.13 22.40 -2.54
N VAL A 605 17.50 22.39 -1.37
CA VAL A 605 17.21 23.60 -0.59
C VAL A 605 17.92 23.51 0.75
N TYR A 606 18.53 24.62 1.15
CA TYR A 606 19.02 24.78 2.52
C TYR A 606 17.85 25.20 3.42
N GLU A 607 17.49 24.35 4.39
CA GLU A 607 16.39 24.61 5.33
C GLU A 607 16.86 25.27 6.64
N GLY A 608 18.16 25.54 6.77
CA GLY A 608 18.77 26.13 7.95
C GLY A 608 19.71 25.17 8.67
N TYR A 609 20.02 25.48 9.92
CA TYR A 609 20.89 24.65 10.76
C TYR A 609 20.36 24.55 12.19
N TYR A 610 20.81 23.51 12.88
CA TYR A 610 20.64 23.31 14.30
C TYR A 610 21.92 23.69 15.02
N LYS A 611 21.81 24.42 16.14
CA LYS A 611 22.93 24.73 17.03
C LYS A 611 23.00 23.73 18.18
N ASN A 612 24.21 23.35 18.59
CA ASN A 612 24.47 22.45 19.73
C ASN A 612 23.56 21.22 19.68
N PHE A 613 23.52 20.59 18.51
CA PHE A 613 22.64 19.47 18.25
C PHE A 613 23.25 18.20 18.81
N GLU A 614 22.58 17.62 19.79
CA GLU A 614 22.91 16.31 20.31
C GLU A 614 22.04 15.25 19.64
N PHE A 615 22.69 14.27 19.02
CA PHE A 615 22.03 13.05 18.62
C PHE A 615 21.79 12.17 19.85
N LYS A 616 20.67 12.37 20.52
CA LYS A 616 20.30 11.54 21.68
C LYS A 616 20.22 10.06 21.31
N GLN A 617 20.32 9.22 22.35
CA GLN A 617 20.06 7.79 22.23
C GLN A 617 18.66 7.59 21.65
N VAL A 618 18.64 7.18 20.38
CA VAL A 618 17.40 6.83 19.71
C VAL A 618 17.10 5.41 20.16
N ASN A 619 16.19 5.30 21.11
CA ASN A 619 15.49 4.06 21.30
C ASN A 619 14.68 3.82 20.03
N SER A 620 15.25 2.95 19.20
CA SER A 620 14.59 2.26 18.10
C SER A 620 13.94 3.15 17.03
N SER A 621 14.77 3.45 16.03
CA SER A 621 14.51 4.03 14.70
C SER A 621 14.26 5.55 14.54
N TYR A 622 15.24 6.10 13.81
CA TYR A 622 15.44 7.28 12.94
C TYR A 622 14.55 8.54 12.93
N LYS A 623 13.34 8.59 13.51
CA LYS A 623 12.51 9.83 13.43
C LYS A 623 12.42 10.66 14.70
N ASP A 624 13.02 10.24 15.82
CA ASP A 624 12.97 11.00 17.09
C ASP A 624 14.29 11.72 17.26
N ILE A 625 14.50 12.65 16.33
CA ILE A 625 15.34 13.79 16.61
C ILE A 625 14.50 14.75 17.43
N GLU A 626 14.77 14.82 18.73
CA GLU A 626 14.36 15.99 19.48
C GLU A 626 15.16 17.18 18.98
N PHE A 627 14.49 18.04 18.21
CA PHE A 627 14.98 19.36 17.91
C PHE A 627 14.87 20.22 19.16
N VAL A 628 15.85 20.15 20.05
CA VAL A 628 15.97 21.17 21.11
C VAL A 628 16.49 22.42 20.42
N LYS A 629 15.58 23.35 20.08
CA LYS A 629 15.96 24.74 19.83
C LYS A 629 16.39 25.32 21.17
N TYR A 630 17.69 25.54 21.34
CA TYR A 630 18.18 26.55 22.27
C TYR A 630 18.19 27.91 21.57
#